data_AF-A0A922MX79-F1
#
_entry.id   AF-A0A922MX79-F1
#
_cell.length_a   1.000
_cell.length_b   1.000
_cell.length_c   1.000
_cell.angle_alpha   90.00
_cell.angle_beta   90.00
_cell.angle_gamma   90.00
#
_symmetry.space_group_name_H-M   'P 1'
#
loop_
_entity.id
_entity.type
_entity.pdbx_description
1 polymer ?
#
loop_
_entity_poly.entity_id
_entity_poly.type
_entity_poly.pdbx_seq_one_letter_code
_entity_poly.pdbx_strand_id
1 'polypeptide(L)'
;MCDNEKEEAANLKEEFEWVLREEVHAILHQLHTVLVECAHRFPVPLYGNEGQKQDKFILTSQPEQLKCIVTLTGDSISHADISFKVLRQMHTICRTSINQDGPWKLQQIQDAANHLQQAIGYIDNVDKHYVFRSSEEVLHIIQCLIGSLQRARTALVLPKKKQLMSL
;
A
#
# COMPACT_ATOMS: atom_id res chain seq x y z
N MET A 1 49.65 -23.16 -0.39
CA MET A 1 48.97 -21.95 -0.92
C MET A 1 47.85 -22.34 -1.88
N CYS A 2 48.13 -23.05 -2.98
CA CYS A 2 47.09 -23.45 -3.96
C CYS A 2 45.95 -24.32 -3.41
N ASP A 3 46.22 -25.23 -2.45
CA ASP A 3 45.17 -26.07 -1.86
C ASP A 3 44.27 -25.28 -0.90
N ASN A 4 44.84 -24.30 -0.19
CA ASN A 4 44.11 -23.42 0.72
C ASN A 4 43.13 -22.52 -0.05
N GLU A 5 43.55 -22.00 -1.21
CA GLU A 5 42.70 -21.18 -2.08
C GLU A 5 41.53 -21.98 -2.69
N LYS A 6 41.76 -23.27 -3.01
CA LYS A 6 40.69 -24.16 -3.52
C LYS A 6 39.67 -24.50 -2.44
N GLU A 7 40.13 -24.75 -1.23
CA GLU A 7 39.26 -25.02 -0.08
C GLU A 7 38.43 -23.78 0.27
N GLU A 8 39.04 -22.59 0.29
CA GLU A 8 38.33 -21.33 0.50
C GLU A 8 37.27 -21.09 -0.58
N ALA A 9 37.60 -21.31 -1.86
CA ALA A 9 36.63 -21.18 -2.95
C ALA A 9 35.46 -22.17 -2.85
N ALA A 10 35.71 -23.39 -2.36
CA ALA A 10 34.66 -24.38 -2.12
C ALA A 10 33.74 -23.96 -0.97
N ASN A 11 34.30 -23.49 0.13
CA ASN A 11 33.54 -22.99 1.29
C ASN A 11 32.66 -21.80 0.91
N LEU A 12 33.20 -20.82 0.17
CA LEU A 12 32.44 -19.66 -0.31
C LEU A 12 31.28 -20.07 -1.23
N LYS A 13 31.47 -21.10 -2.04
CA LYS A 13 30.40 -21.63 -2.90
C LYS A 13 29.30 -22.28 -2.07
N GLU A 14 29.66 -23.08 -1.06
CA GLU A 14 28.70 -23.72 -0.16
C GLU A 14 27.90 -22.68 0.64
N GLU A 15 28.56 -21.66 1.17
CA GLU A 15 27.90 -20.54 1.85
C GLU A 15 26.92 -19.80 0.92
N PHE A 16 27.33 -19.53 -0.32
CA PHE A 16 26.46 -18.87 -1.29
C PHE A 16 25.23 -19.73 -1.64
N GLU A 17 25.41 -21.05 -1.83
CA GLU A 17 24.30 -21.96 -2.05
C GLU A 17 23.37 -22.04 -0.84
N TRP A 18 23.91 -22.04 0.39
CA TRP A 18 23.11 -22.00 1.60
C TRP A 18 22.29 -20.70 1.69
N VAL A 19 22.87 -19.54 1.40
CA VAL A 19 22.14 -18.26 1.38
C VAL A 19 20.98 -18.32 0.39
N LEU A 20 21.21 -18.82 -0.82
CA LEU A 20 20.16 -18.91 -1.84
C LEU A 20 19.02 -19.84 -1.45
N ARG A 21 19.31 -20.94 -0.75
CA ARG A 21 18.31 -21.94 -0.38
C ARG A 21 17.57 -21.59 0.90
N GLU A 22 18.27 -21.13 1.92
CA GLU A 22 17.69 -21.04 3.27
C GLU A 22 17.39 -19.59 3.65
N GLU A 23 18.37 -18.70 3.55
CA GLU A 23 18.25 -17.31 4.01
C GLU A 23 17.23 -16.53 3.17
N VAL A 24 17.30 -16.67 1.83
CA VAL A 24 16.37 -15.98 0.92
C VAL A 24 14.92 -16.37 1.21
N HIS A 25 14.64 -17.65 1.40
CA HIS A 25 13.30 -18.14 1.70
C HIS A 25 12.80 -17.67 3.05
N ALA A 26 13.67 -17.64 4.08
CA ALA A 26 13.33 -17.11 5.38
C ALA A 26 12.92 -15.63 5.31
N ILE A 27 13.67 -14.81 4.57
CA ILE A 27 13.38 -13.39 4.38
C ILE A 27 12.08 -13.19 3.58
N LEU A 28 11.88 -13.94 2.49
CA LEU A 28 10.65 -13.86 1.70
C LEU A 28 9.42 -14.21 2.56
N HIS A 29 9.53 -15.21 3.44
CA HIS A 29 8.46 -15.57 4.36
C HIS A 29 8.16 -14.48 5.40
N GLN A 30 9.20 -13.86 5.97
CA GLN A 30 9.03 -12.71 6.87
C GLN A 30 8.37 -11.53 6.15
N LEU A 31 8.82 -11.20 4.93
CA LEU A 31 8.22 -10.16 4.10
C LEU A 31 6.75 -10.46 3.81
N HIS A 32 6.41 -11.68 3.40
CA HIS A 32 5.03 -12.09 3.17
C HIS A 32 4.17 -11.84 4.40
N THR A 33 4.64 -12.24 5.58
CA THR A 33 3.91 -12.05 6.85
C THR A 33 3.62 -10.57 7.09
N VAL A 34 4.62 -9.71 6.95
CA VAL A 34 4.46 -8.25 7.12
C VAL A 34 3.49 -7.67 6.08
N LEU A 35 3.57 -8.10 4.82
CA LEU A 35 2.70 -7.60 3.76
C LEU A 35 1.25 -8.04 3.94
N VAL A 36 1.00 -9.26 4.43
CA VAL A 36 -0.35 -9.74 4.77
C VAL A 36 -0.92 -8.95 5.96
N GLU A 37 -0.12 -8.65 6.97
CA GLU A 37 -0.57 -7.76 8.06
C GLU A 37 -0.91 -6.36 7.55
N CYS A 38 -0.14 -5.84 6.58
CA CYS A 38 -0.45 -4.57 5.94
C CYS A 38 -1.77 -4.65 5.18
N ALA A 39 -2.01 -5.75 4.45
CA ALA A 39 -3.25 -6.00 3.71
C ALA A 39 -4.48 -6.01 4.62
N HIS A 40 -4.37 -6.61 5.80
CA HIS A 40 -5.46 -6.61 6.79
C HIS A 40 -5.76 -5.22 7.37
N ARG A 41 -4.83 -4.27 7.30
CA ARG A 41 -5.05 -2.88 7.72
C ARG A 41 -5.68 -2.02 6.63
N PHE A 42 -5.68 -2.46 5.38
CA PHE A 42 -6.34 -1.72 4.31
C PHE A 42 -7.85 -1.67 4.56
N PRO A 43 -8.50 -0.53 4.33
CA PRO A 43 -9.94 -0.41 4.50
C PRO A 43 -10.66 -0.97 3.26
N VAL A 44 -10.16 -2.02 2.63
CA VAL A 44 -10.84 -2.71 1.52
C VAL A 44 -10.72 -4.20 1.73
N PRO A 45 -11.63 -5.00 1.15
CA PRO A 45 -11.50 -6.44 1.22
C PRO A 45 -10.19 -6.92 0.56
N LEU A 46 -9.21 -7.28 1.38
CA LEU A 46 -7.92 -7.82 0.96
C LEU A 46 -7.52 -8.96 1.90
N TYR A 47 -7.09 -10.09 1.33
CA TYR A 47 -6.58 -11.25 2.10
C TYR A 47 -7.49 -11.69 3.27
N GLY A 48 -8.80 -11.74 3.04
CA GLY A 48 -9.79 -12.18 4.04
C GLY A 48 -10.24 -11.12 5.04
N ASN A 49 -9.80 -9.86 4.89
CA ASN A 49 -10.39 -8.73 5.62
C ASN A 49 -11.79 -8.42 5.06
N GLU A 50 -12.78 -8.18 5.94
CA GLU A 50 -14.14 -7.81 5.54
C GLU A 50 -14.23 -6.37 4.98
N GLY A 51 -13.21 -5.52 5.22
CA GLY A 51 -13.04 -4.25 4.51
C GLY A 51 -14.07 -3.16 4.82
N GLN A 52 -14.88 -3.32 5.88
CA GLN A 52 -16.00 -2.43 6.21
C GLN A 52 -15.78 -1.57 7.45
N LYS A 53 -14.53 -1.22 7.75
CA LYS A 53 -14.27 -0.29 8.85
C LYS A 53 -14.86 1.09 8.50
N GLN A 54 -15.72 1.59 9.39
CA GLN A 54 -16.30 2.91 9.27
C GLN A 54 -15.58 3.86 10.22
N ASP A 55 -14.89 4.85 9.65
CA ASP A 55 -14.15 5.86 10.40
C ASP A 55 -14.77 7.24 10.15
N LYS A 56 -14.88 8.04 11.21
CA LYS A 56 -15.45 9.40 11.15
C LYS A 56 -14.37 10.43 11.46
N PHE A 57 -14.17 11.36 10.54
CA PHE A 57 -13.18 12.42 10.62
C PHE A 57 -13.85 13.79 10.70
N ILE A 58 -13.32 14.67 11.55
CA ILE A 58 -13.74 16.07 11.62
C ILE A 58 -12.57 16.92 11.11
N LEU A 59 -12.79 17.58 9.99
CA LEU A 59 -11.81 18.43 9.32
C LEU A 59 -12.25 19.89 9.47
N THR A 60 -11.39 20.73 10.06
CA THR A 60 -11.67 22.15 10.26
C THR A 60 -10.51 22.98 9.74
N SER A 61 -10.80 24.01 8.94
CA SER A 61 -9.82 24.99 8.49
C SER A 61 -9.77 26.17 9.46
N GLN A 62 -8.56 26.69 9.74
CA GLN A 62 -8.38 27.94 10.47
C GLN A 62 -8.04 29.10 9.51
N PRO A 63 -8.61 30.31 9.74
CA PRO A 63 -9.72 30.61 10.67
C PRO A 63 -10.99 29.81 10.28
N GLU A 64 -11.87 29.49 11.24
CA GLU A 64 -13.04 28.56 11.17
C GLU A 64 -14.09 28.87 10.08
N GLN A 65 -13.64 28.91 8.84
CA GLN A 65 -14.43 29.23 7.65
C GLN A 65 -14.94 27.96 6.98
N LEU A 66 -14.38 26.79 7.31
CA LEU A 66 -14.75 25.49 6.75
C LEU A 66 -14.70 24.43 7.86
N LYS A 67 -15.82 23.71 8.04
CA LYS A 67 -15.92 22.51 8.86
C LYS A 67 -16.56 21.41 8.02
N CYS A 68 -15.87 20.28 7.93
CA CYS A 68 -16.30 19.10 7.21
C CYS A 68 -16.28 17.89 8.14
N ILE A 69 -17.37 17.13 8.16
CA ILE A 69 -17.48 15.87 8.89
C ILE A 69 -17.58 14.77 7.85
N VAL A 70 -16.52 13.96 7.71
CA VAL A 70 -16.41 12.92 6.69
C VAL A 70 -16.56 11.56 7.36
N THR A 71 -17.38 10.69 6.78
CA THR A 71 -17.46 9.27 7.12
C THR A 71 -16.86 8.47 5.98
N LEU A 72 -15.75 7.81 6.28
CA LEU A 72 -15.08 6.89 5.38
C LEU A 72 -15.59 5.48 5.69
N THR A 73 -16.14 4.81 4.69
CA THR A 73 -16.53 3.40 4.75
C THR A 73 -15.68 2.67 3.72
N GLY A 74 -14.69 1.96 4.22
CA GLY A 74 -13.73 1.31 3.36
C GLY A 74 -12.87 2.29 2.52
N ASP A 75 -12.91 2.16 1.19
CA ASP A 75 -12.28 3.10 0.24
C ASP A 75 -13.17 4.27 -0.18
N SER A 76 -14.37 4.40 0.39
CA SER A 76 -15.40 5.29 -0.11
C SER A 76 -15.81 6.30 0.95
N ILE A 77 -15.87 7.58 0.58
CA ILE A 77 -16.55 8.60 1.40
C ILE A 77 -18.04 8.35 1.24
N SER A 78 -18.63 7.67 2.22
CA SER A 78 -20.06 7.33 2.23
C SER A 78 -20.92 8.50 2.67
N HIS A 79 -20.38 9.36 3.53
CA HIS A 79 -21.05 10.60 3.95
C HIS A 79 -20.04 11.72 4.12
N ALA A 80 -20.43 12.92 3.75
CA ALA A 80 -19.72 14.12 4.14
C ALA A 80 -20.74 15.23 4.42
N ASP A 81 -20.62 15.92 5.56
CA ASP A 81 -21.35 17.16 5.84
C ASP A 81 -20.34 18.30 5.80
N ILE A 82 -20.53 19.26 4.90
CA ILE A 82 -19.60 20.36 4.66
C ILE A 82 -20.32 21.66 4.95
N SER A 83 -19.78 22.44 5.88
CA SER A 83 -20.28 23.75 6.26
C SER A 83 -19.18 24.81 6.09
N PHE A 84 -19.50 25.92 5.43
CA PHE A 84 -18.51 26.97 5.18
C PHE A 84 -19.12 28.38 5.14
N LYS A 85 -18.29 29.39 5.44
CA LYS A 85 -18.63 30.81 5.34
C LYS A 85 -18.09 31.38 4.03
N VAL A 86 -18.95 32.03 3.26
CA VAL A 86 -18.54 32.68 2.00
C VAL A 86 -17.95 34.06 2.31
N LEU A 87 -16.78 34.37 1.76
CA LEU A 87 -16.03 35.62 1.99
C LEU A 87 -16.85 36.91 1.81
N ARG A 88 -17.83 36.91 0.90
CA ARG A 88 -18.71 38.07 0.63
C ARG A 88 -20.05 38.03 1.37
N GLN A 89 -20.35 36.95 2.07
CA GLN A 89 -21.58 36.75 2.85
C GLN A 89 -21.20 36.26 4.26
N MET A 90 -20.44 37.06 4.99
CA MET A 90 -19.84 36.68 6.29
C MET A 90 -20.84 36.18 7.35
N HIS A 91 -22.12 36.53 7.21
CA HIS A 91 -23.21 36.10 8.09
C HIS A 91 -23.96 34.83 7.62
N THR A 92 -23.67 34.32 6.42
CA THR A 92 -24.37 33.15 5.87
C THR A 92 -23.45 31.94 5.89
N ILE A 93 -23.88 30.88 6.58
CA ILE A 93 -23.22 29.58 6.56
C ILE A 93 -23.89 28.75 5.46
N CYS A 94 -23.11 28.39 4.45
CA CYS A 94 -23.54 27.45 3.42
C CYS A 94 -23.31 26.01 3.90
N ARG A 95 -24.20 25.10 3.52
CA ARG A 95 -24.09 23.66 3.82
C ARG A 95 -24.31 22.84 2.56
N THR A 96 -23.53 21.77 2.41
CA THR A 96 -23.68 20.77 1.35
C THR A 96 -23.25 19.40 1.87
N SER A 97 -23.65 18.32 1.20
CA SER A 97 -23.37 16.96 1.66
C SER A 97 -23.12 15.94 0.55
N ILE A 98 -22.43 14.86 0.91
CA ILE A 98 -22.38 13.59 0.18
C ILE A 98 -23.23 12.59 0.96
N ASN A 99 -24.08 11.83 0.27
CA ASN A 99 -24.99 10.84 0.85
C ASN A 99 -24.63 9.42 0.36
N GLN A 100 -25.17 8.39 1.02
CA GLN A 100 -24.89 6.97 0.68
C GLN A 100 -25.26 6.57 -0.74
N ASP A 101 -26.22 7.25 -1.37
CA ASP A 101 -26.68 6.93 -2.73
C ASP A 101 -25.66 7.35 -3.81
N GLY A 102 -24.67 8.16 -3.44
CA GLY A 102 -23.59 8.61 -4.33
C GLY A 102 -22.25 8.70 -3.61
N PRO A 103 -21.69 7.57 -3.14
CA PRO A 103 -20.46 7.57 -2.37
C PRO A 103 -19.27 7.93 -3.27
N TRP A 104 -18.32 8.68 -2.73
CA TRP A 104 -17.13 9.09 -3.48
C TRP A 104 -15.97 8.14 -3.25
N LYS A 105 -15.59 7.37 -4.29
CA LYS A 105 -14.47 6.42 -4.21
C LYS A 105 -13.11 7.11 -4.20
N LEU A 106 -12.27 6.70 -3.27
CA LEU A 106 -10.88 7.15 -3.16
C LEU A 106 -9.97 6.22 -3.94
N GLN A 107 -9.77 6.54 -5.22
CA GLN A 107 -8.92 5.75 -6.13
C GLN A 107 -7.52 5.48 -5.56
N GLN A 108 -6.98 6.39 -4.74
CA GLN A 108 -5.67 6.24 -4.10
C GLN A 108 -5.61 5.00 -3.19
N ILE A 109 -6.68 4.70 -2.45
CA ILE A 109 -6.75 3.54 -1.56
C ILE A 109 -6.80 2.26 -2.39
N GLN A 110 -7.63 2.25 -3.44
CA GLN A 110 -7.75 1.11 -4.35
C GLN A 110 -6.44 0.84 -5.12
N ASP A 111 -5.81 1.86 -5.68
CA ASP A 111 -4.54 1.74 -6.41
C ASP A 111 -3.43 1.20 -5.48
N ALA A 112 -3.38 1.69 -4.25
CA ALA A 112 -2.41 1.23 -3.27
C ALA A 112 -2.66 -0.23 -2.84
N ALA A 113 -3.93 -0.61 -2.64
CA ALA A 113 -4.33 -1.98 -2.34
C ALA A 113 -3.93 -2.95 -3.46
N ASN A 114 -4.17 -2.57 -4.72
CA ASN A 114 -3.80 -3.37 -5.89
C ASN A 114 -2.27 -3.59 -5.97
N HIS A 115 -1.48 -2.54 -5.74
CA HIS A 115 -0.03 -2.66 -5.75
C HIS A 115 0.52 -3.49 -4.57
N LEU A 116 -0.13 -3.44 -3.40
CA LEU A 116 0.21 -4.31 -2.29
C LEU A 116 -0.10 -5.78 -2.63
N GLN A 117 -1.27 -6.06 -3.19
CA GLN A 117 -1.63 -7.41 -3.62
C GLN A 117 -0.67 -7.95 -4.68
N GLN A 118 -0.24 -7.11 -5.63
CA GLN A 118 0.79 -7.47 -6.61
C GLN A 118 2.13 -7.81 -5.93
N ALA A 119 2.51 -7.07 -4.88
CA ALA A 119 3.75 -7.35 -4.13
C ALA A 119 3.69 -8.70 -3.43
N ILE A 120 2.56 -9.03 -2.80
CA ILE A 120 2.36 -10.33 -2.13
C ILE A 120 2.34 -11.45 -3.19
N GLY A 121 1.68 -11.24 -4.32
CA GLY A 121 1.65 -12.18 -5.43
C GLY A 121 3.04 -12.54 -5.97
N TYR A 122 4.02 -11.62 -5.94
CA TYR A 122 5.40 -11.97 -6.31
C TYR A 122 6.04 -12.98 -5.35
N ILE A 123 5.68 -12.94 -4.06
CA ILE A 123 6.18 -13.90 -3.07
C ILE A 123 5.39 -15.20 -3.16
N ASP A 124 4.07 -15.14 -3.29
CA ASP A 124 3.19 -16.32 -3.38
C ASP A 124 3.51 -17.21 -4.58
N ASN A 125 4.03 -16.62 -5.67
CA ASN A 125 4.48 -17.34 -6.85
C ASN A 125 5.82 -18.07 -6.67
N VAL A 126 6.54 -17.84 -5.57
CA VAL A 126 7.76 -18.58 -5.23
C VAL A 126 7.36 -19.80 -4.40
N ASP A 127 7.51 -21.00 -4.96
CA ASP A 127 7.31 -22.24 -4.21
C ASP A 127 8.27 -22.29 -3.01
N LYS A 128 7.81 -22.78 -1.86
CA LYS A 128 8.64 -22.95 -0.65
C LYS A 128 9.85 -23.86 -0.86
N HIS A 129 9.83 -24.70 -1.89
CA HIS A 129 10.92 -25.60 -2.28
C HIS A 129 11.63 -25.13 -3.55
N TYR A 130 11.34 -23.92 -4.03
CA TYR A 130 11.99 -23.36 -5.22
C TYR A 130 13.48 -23.14 -4.93
N VAL A 131 14.35 -23.79 -5.69
CA VAL A 131 15.80 -23.60 -5.57
C VAL A 131 16.24 -22.49 -6.53
N PHE A 132 16.58 -21.33 -5.98
CA PHE A 132 17.16 -20.22 -6.73
C PHE A 132 18.47 -20.65 -7.38
N ARG A 133 18.62 -20.39 -8.68
CA ARG A 133 19.81 -20.79 -9.44
C ARG A 133 20.88 -19.71 -9.48
N SER A 134 20.49 -18.46 -9.26
CA SER A 134 21.38 -17.31 -9.31
C SER A 134 20.90 -16.20 -8.37
N SER A 135 21.81 -15.31 -8.00
CA SER A 135 21.48 -14.07 -7.31
C SER A 135 20.64 -13.12 -8.16
N GLU A 136 20.73 -13.19 -9.49
CA GLU A 136 19.95 -12.35 -10.40
C GLU A 136 18.44 -12.66 -10.31
N GLU A 137 18.05 -13.93 -10.17
CA GLU A 137 16.66 -14.33 -9.95
C GLU A 137 16.11 -13.71 -8.65
N VAL A 138 16.88 -13.80 -7.57
CA VAL A 138 16.52 -13.25 -6.26
C VAL A 138 16.39 -11.71 -6.34
N LEU A 139 17.39 -11.05 -6.93
CA LEU A 139 17.40 -9.60 -7.11
C LEU A 139 16.22 -9.13 -7.96
N HIS A 140 15.85 -9.87 -9.00
CA HIS A 140 14.71 -9.53 -9.84
C HIS A 140 13.38 -9.53 -9.06
N ILE A 141 13.16 -10.56 -8.22
CA ILE A 141 11.96 -10.64 -7.38
C ILE A 141 11.93 -9.50 -6.36
N ILE A 142 13.05 -9.22 -5.71
CA ILE A 142 13.17 -8.12 -4.75
C ILE A 142 12.90 -6.77 -5.44
N GLN A 143 13.44 -6.55 -6.65
CA GLN A 143 13.18 -5.34 -7.43
C GLN A 143 11.70 -5.19 -7.79
N CYS A 144 11.03 -6.29 -8.20
CA CYS A 144 9.61 -6.30 -8.48
C CYS A 144 8.77 -5.95 -7.25
N LEU A 145 9.12 -6.53 -6.10
CA LEU A 145 8.49 -6.27 -4.80
C LEU A 145 8.66 -4.80 -4.39
N ILE A 146 9.88 -4.29 -4.39
CA ILE A 146 10.18 -2.89 -4.05
C ILE A 146 9.45 -1.94 -4.99
N GLY A 147 9.48 -2.19 -6.30
CA GLY A 147 8.78 -1.38 -7.29
C GLY A 147 7.27 -1.33 -7.03
N SER A 148 6.66 -2.46 -6.67
CA SER A 148 5.24 -2.50 -6.33
C SER A 148 4.93 -1.73 -5.04
N LEU A 149 5.72 -1.91 -3.98
CA LEU A 149 5.54 -1.18 -2.72
C LEU A 149 5.75 0.33 -2.87
N GLN A 150 6.72 0.75 -3.70
CA GLN A 150 6.94 2.16 -4.01
C GLN A 150 5.75 2.77 -4.74
N ARG A 151 5.12 2.05 -5.67
CA ARG A 151 3.89 2.49 -6.33
C ARG A 151 2.71 2.56 -5.36
N ALA A 152 2.56 1.57 -4.47
CA ALA A 152 1.54 1.58 -3.43
C ALA A 152 1.67 2.83 -2.53
N ARG A 153 2.89 3.10 -2.05
CA ARG A 153 3.19 4.31 -1.26
C ARG A 153 2.89 5.58 -2.04
N THR A 154 3.32 5.65 -3.30
CA THR A 154 3.11 6.83 -4.15
C THR A 154 1.62 7.11 -4.36
N ALA A 155 0.80 6.07 -4.55
CA ALA A 155 -0.64 6.22 -4.69
C ALA A 155 -1.29 6.84 -3.43
N LEU A 156 -0.84 6.46 -2.22
CA LEU A 156 -1.34 7.02 -0.97
C LEU A 156 -0.85 8.45 -0.72
N VAL A 157 0.43 8.73 -0.99
CA VAL A 157 1.08 9.99 -0.60
C VAL A 157 0.85 11.12 -1.60
N LEU A 158 0.69 10.81 -2.89
CA LEU A 158 0.54 11.80 -3.95
C LEU A 158 -0.91 11.82 -4.50
N PRO A 159 -1.70 12.84 -4.15
CA PRO A 159 -3.02 13.05 -4.76
C PRO A 159 -2.89 13.25 -6.27
N LYS A 160 -3.75 12.59 -7.04
CA LYS A 160 -3.81 12.78 -8.50
C LYS A 160 -4.18 14.23 -8.79
N LYS A 161 -3.34 14.96 -9.53
CA LYS A 161 -3.65 16.31 -10.00
C LYS A 161 -4.83 16.24 -10.96
N LYS A 162 -5.93 16.90 -10.60
CA LYS A 162 -7.04 17.18 -11.52
C LYS A 162 -7.02 18.66 -11.87
N GLN A 163 -7.16 18.98 -13.15
CA GLN A 163 -7.37 20.36 -13.58
C GLN A 163 -8.80 20.78 -13.20
N LEU A 164 -9.02 22.07 -12.91
CA LEU A 164 -10.34 22.57 -12.49
C LEU A 164 -11.44 22.25 -13.52
N MET A 165 -11.09 22.20 -14.82
CA MET A 165 -11.99 21.86 -15.92
C MET A 165 -12.31 20.35 -16.04
N SER A 166 -11.72 19.50 -15.18
CA SER A 166 -11.91 18.04 -15.17
C SER A 166 -12.75 17.53 -14.00
N LEU A 167 -13.43 18.46 -13.31
CA LEU A 167 -14.50 18.21 -12.32
C LEU A 167 -15.86 18.26 -13.02
#